data_AF-A0ABD1VSG4-F1
#
_entry.id   AF-A0ABD1VSG4-F1
#
_cell.length_a   1.000
_cell.length_b   1.000
_cell.length_c   1.000
_cell.angle_alpha   90.00
_cell.angle_beta   90.00
_cell.angle_gamma   90.00
#
_symmetry.space_group_name_H-M   'P 1'
#
loop_
_entity.id
_entity.type
_entity.pdbx_description
1 polymer ?
#
loop_
_entity_poly.entity_id
_entity_poly.type
_entity_poly.pdbx_seq_one_letter_code
_entity_poly.pdbx_strand_id
1 'polypeptide(L)'
;MASSSRVFSANLRKLSNFPIRRSLPEIPLTSRFFSVKSLFGSLRLNTNFRKFEYRTRASMAEIVTPQSKGKVQVFDAEDELAVSLAKYTADLANNFSKERDSFTVVLSGGSLIKSLRKLVEPPYIDSVDWSKWHVFWVDERVVPKDHPDSNYFLAYNAFLSKIPIPSGNVYAINDALAAEAAADDYETCLRHLVKSKIINQSEITQLPKFDLMLLGMGPDGHVASLFPSHPLVHENTKWVTCIKDSPKPPSERISFTLPVINSSAYIALVIAGASKANAVHAALGPDPSSDSLPVQMVSPEGELTWFLDMGAASKL
;
A
#
# COMPACT_ATOMS: atom_id res chain seq x y z
N MET A 1 4.34 -10.78 -73.18
CA MET A 1 5.74 -11.10 -73.55
C MET A 1 6.52 -11.31 -72.27
N ALA A 2 7.29 -12.42 -72.23
CA ALA A 2 8.35 -12.86 -71.30
C ALA A 2 8.51 -12.13 -69.94
N SER A 3 8.37 -12.79 -68.79
CA SER A 3 9.30 -13.77 -68.18
C SER A 3 10.69 -13.20 -67.86
N SER A 4 11.03 -13.14 -66.57
CA SER A 4 12.22 -13.84 -66.02
C SER A 4 12.35 -13.59 -64.52
N SER A 5 12.01 -14.62 -63.74
CA SER A 5 12.62 -14.90 -62.44
C SER A 5 14.12 -15.16 -62.60
N ARG A 6 14.92 -14.89 -61.56
CA ARG A 6 16.09 -15.73 -61.22
C ARG A 6 16.57 -15.49 -59.79
N VAL A 7 16.74 -16.64 -59.15
CA VAL A 7 17.17 -16.96 -57.79
C VAL A 7 18.70 -17.19 -57.79
N PHE A 8 19.28 -17.39 -56.59
CA PHE A 8 20.59 -17.99 -56.24
C PHE A 8 21.72 -16.98 -56.00
N SER A 9 22.61 -17.11 -55.00
CA SER A 9 22.97 -18.21 -54.10
C SER A 9 23.76 -17.65 -52.90
N ALA A 10 23.72 -18.38 -51.78
CA ALA A 10 24.55 -18.26 -50.59
C ALA A 10 26.07 -18.34 -50.83
N ASN A 11 26.86 -17.83 -49.88
CA ASN A 11 27.98 -18.57 -49.30
C ASN A 11 28.46 -18.01 -47.95
N LEU A 12 28.51 -18.90 -46.95
CA LEU A 12 29.29 -18.80 -45.72
C LEU A 12 30.80 -18.91 -45.99
N ARG A 13 31.62 -18.28 -45.14
CA ARG A 13 32.85 -18.84 -44.50
C ARG A 13 33.39 -17.79 -43.50
N LYS A 14 33.39 -18.10 -42.20
CA LYS A 14 34.50 -18.67 -41.41
C LYS A 14 35.73 -17.76 -41.33
N LEU A 15 35.98 -17.22 -40.13
CA LEU A 15 37.31 -17.27 -39.53
C LEU A 15 37.18 -17.68 -38.06
N SER A 16 38.12 -18.53 -37.67
CA SER A 16 38.18 -19.34 -36.48
C SER A 16 39.53 -19.13 -35.80
N ASN A 17 39.54 -19.32 -34.48
CA ASN A 17 40.63 -19.88 -33.66
C ASN A 17 41.73 -18.96 -33.07
N PHE A 18 41.58 -18.73 -31.75
CA PHE A 18 42.46 -19.17 -30.62
C PHE A 18 43.90 -18.60 -30.47
N PRO A 19 44.62 -18.78 -29.32
CA PRO A 19 44.23 -19.13 -27.94
C PRO A 19 45.00 -18.37 -26.81
N ILE A 20 44.79 -18.83 -25.55
CA ILE A 20 45.75 -19.01 -24.42
C ILE A 20 45.52 -18.17 -23.15
N ARG A 21 44.72 -18.74 -22.23
CA ARG A 21 45.07 -19.26 -20.88
C ARG A 21 46.11 -18.47 -20.05
N ARG A 22 45.71 -18.07 -18.83
CA ARG A 22 46.51 -18.28 -17.60
C ARG A 22 45.60 -18.32 -16.36
N SER A 23 45.93 -19.26 -15.48
CA SER A 23 45.18 -19.79 -14.35
C SER A 23 45.40 -19.02 -13.04
N LEU A 24 44.44 -19.23 -12.12
CA LEU A 24 44.32 -18.79 -10.73
C LEU A 24 45.56 -19.02 -9.85
N PRO A 25 45.56 -18.40 -8.65
CA PRO A 25 45.88 -19.12 -7.43
C PRO A 25 44.65 -19.25 -6.51
N GLU A 26 44.46 -20.48 -6.03
CA GLU A 26 43.59 -20.89 -4.94
C GLU A 26 44.09 -20.30 -3.61
N ILE A 27 43.17 -19.89 -2.73
CA ILE A 27 43.45 -19.59 -1.33
C ILE A 27 42.77 -20.66 -0.46
N PRO A 28 43.44 -21.23 0.57
CA PRO A 28 43.05 -22.51 1.14
C PRO A 28 41.95 -22.37 2.19
N LEU A 29 41.02 -23.33 2.15
CA LEU A 29 40.19 -23.75 3.28
C LEU A 29 41.08 -24.44 4.31
N THR A 30 41.29 -23.82 5.47
CA THR A 30 41.78 -24.50 6.65
C THR A 30 40.66 -24.64 7.67
N SER A 31 40.17 -25.88 7.80
CA SER A 31 39.43 -26.35 8.96
C SER A 31 40.33 -26.39 10.20
N ARG A 32 39.89 -25.79 11.30
CA ARG A 32 40.22 -26.29 12.64
C ARG A 32 38.94 -26.44 13.45
N PHE A 33 38.51 -27.69 13.54
CA PHE A 33 37.71 -28.18 14.65
C PHE A 33 38.51 -27.98 15.94
N PHE A 34 37.98 -27.19 16.87
CA PHE A 34 38.31 -27.34 18.28
C PHE A 34 37.06 -27.88 18.98
N SER A 35 37.11 -29.18 19.25
CA SER A 35 36.31 -29.81 20.29
C SER A 35 37.00 -29.51 21.62
N VAL A 36 36.33 -28.83 22.54
CA VAL A 36 36.64 -28.89 23.97
C VAL A 36 35.35 -29.22 24.69
N LYS A 37 35.28 -30.46 25.18
CA LYS A 37 34.28 -30.90 26.14
C LYS A 37 34.53 -30.18 27.47
N SER A 38 33.46 -29.57 28.00
CA SER A 38 33.03 -29.53 29.41
C SER A 38 34.07 -29.20 30.48
N LEU A 39 33.83 -28.11 31.24
CA LEU A 39 33.61 -28.23 32.69
C LEU A 39 32.82 -27.04 33.25
N PHE A 40 31.99 -27.34 34.24
CA PHE A 40 31.06 -26.48 34.97
C PHE A 40 31.70 -25.26 35.62
N GLY A 41 30.95 -24.15 35.67
CA GLY A 41 31.23 -23.02 36.55
C GLY A 41 30.17 -21.94 36.42
N SER A 42 29.18 -21.91 37.31
CA SER A 42 28.21 -20.82 37.39
C SER A 42 28.92 -19.53 37.82
N LEU A 43 29.03 -18.56 36.91
CA LEU A 43 29.22 -17.17 37.29
C LEU A 43 27.94 -16.40 36.97
N ARG A 44 27.21 -16.05 38.04
CA ARG A 44 26.16 -15.02 38.00
C ARG A 44 26.82 -13.68 37.73
N LEU A 45 26.79 -13.23 36.48
CA LEU A 45 27.03 -11.84 36.12
C LEU A 45 25.70 -11.10 36.24
N ASN A 46 25.64 -10.24 37.26
CA ASN A 46 24.51 -9.39 37.56
C ASN A 46 24.55 -8.17 36.62
N THR A 47 23.98 -8.30 35.43
CA THR A 47 23.77 -7.16 34.52
C THR A 47 22.37 -6.62 34.73
N ASN A 48 22.29 -5.48 35.43
CA ASN A 48 21.09 -4.67 35.58
C ASN A 48 20.61 -4.18 34.20
N PHE A 49 19.80 -4.98 33.52
CA PHE A 49 18.94 -4.48 32.44
C PHE A 49 17.82 -3.68 33.09
N ARG A 50 18.00 -2.36 33.14
CA ARG A 50 16.88 -1.44 33.36
C ARG A 50 15.87 -1.67 32.24
N LYS A 51 14.72 -2.28 32.57
CA LYS A 51 13.51 -2.18 31.78
C LYS A 51 13.23 -0.69 31.56
N PHE A 52 13.48 -0.20 30.35
CA PHE A 52 12.92 1.06 29.90
C PHE A 52 11.46 0.78 29.56
N GLU A 53 10.59 0.82 30.58
CA GLU A 53 9.16 0.96 30.35
C GLU A 53 8.92 2.35 29.75
N TYR A 54 8.79 2.42 28.43
CA TYR A 54 8.12 3.54 27.80
C TYR A 54 6.65 3.48 28.21
N ARG A 55 6.34 4.13 29.33
CA ARG A 55 4.97 4.41 29.76
C ARG A 55 4.50 5.64 29.00
N THR A 56 4.28 5.51 27.69
CA THR A 56 3.54 6.52 26.93
C THR A 56 2.10 6.44 27.39
N ARG A 57 1.70 7.41 28.20
CA ARG A 57 0.29 7.61 28.57
C ARG A 57 -0.37 8.34 27.39
N ALA A 58 -0.54 7.64 26.27
CA ALA A 58 -1.37 8.13 25.18
C ALA A 58 -2.80 8.20 25.72
N SER A 59 -3.40 9.39 25.70
CA SER A 59 -4.80 9.59 26.04
C SER A 59 -5.66 9.10 24.86
N MET A 60 -5.80 7.78 24.69
CA MET A 60 -6.64 7.20 23.64
C MET A 60 -8.12 7.38 24.02
N ALA A 61 -8.75 8.41 23.46
CA ALA A 61 -10.20 8.54 23.52
C ALA A 61 -10.81 7.70 22.39
N GLU A 62 -11.35 6.54 22.72
CA GLU A 62 -12.15 5.74 21.78
C GLU A 62 -13.59 6.28 21.81
N ILE A 63 -13.97 7.01 20.76
CA ILE A 63 -15.34 7.49 20.60
C ILE A 63 -16.10 6.43 19.81
N VAL A 64 -17.06 5.79 20.46
CA VAL A 64 -17.98 4.84 19.81
C VAL A 64 -19.08 5.65 19.12
N THR A 65 -18.97 5.82 17.81
CA THR A 65 -20.04 6.39 16.97
C THR A 65 -21.14 5.37 16.70
N PRO A 66 -22.34 5.78 16.21
CA PRO A 66 -23.36 4.84 15.74
C PRO A 66 -22.75 3.77 14.83
N GLN A 67 -23.26 2.55 14.93
CA GLN A 67 -22.67 1.30 14.41
C GLN A 67 -22.30 1.32 12.91
N SER A 68 -22.79 2.30 12.15
CA SER A 68 -22.49 2.53 10.73
C SER A 68 -21.24 3.37 10.44
N LYS A 69 -20.61 4.02 11.43
CA LYS A 69 -19.50 4.99 11.20
C LYS A 69 -18.10 4.44 11.47
N GLY A 70 -17.97 3.19 11.94
CA GLY A 70 -16.68 2.55 12.25
C GLY A 70 -16.10 2.95 13.62
N LYS A 71 -14.91 2.44 13.94
CA LYS A 71 -14.16 2.78 15.16
C LYS A 71 -13.40 4.08 14.96
N VAL A 72 -13.47 5.01 15.92
CA VAL A 72 -12.72 6.28 15.86
C VAL A 72 -11.61 6.30 16.90
N GLN A 73 -10.38 6.55 16.44
CA GLN A 73 -9.19 6.73 17.28
C GLN A 73 -8.62 8.13 17.05
N VAL A 74 -8.54 8.92 18.12
CA VAL A 74 -7.94 10.27 18.10
C VAL A 74 -6.61 10.25 18.85
N PHE A 75 -5.58 10.82 18.24
CA PHE A 75 -4.22 10.87 18.75
C PHE A 75 -3.77 12.32 18.96
N ASP A 76 -3.00 12.56 20.03
CA ASP A 76 -2.53 13.89 20.42
C ASP A 76 -1.58 14.50 19.37
N ALA A 77 -0.84 13.64 18.65
CA ALA A 77 0.10 14.05 17.61
C ALA A 77 0.13 13.11 16.40
N GLU A 78 0.54 13.63 15.23
CA GLU A 78 0.73 12.85 14.00
C GLU A 78 1.70 11.67 14.19
N ASP A 79 2.69 11.80 15.08
CA ASP A 79 3.64 10.72 15.35
C ASP A 79 3.02 9.55 16.11
N GLU A 80 2.15 9.83 17.08
CA GLU A 80 1.43 8.78 17.82
C GLU A 80 0.44 8.03 16.91
N LEU A 81 -0.25 8.78 16.03
CA LEU A 81 -1.06 8.20 14.97
C LEU A 81 -0.24 7.27 14.08
N ALA A 82 0.94 7.71 13.63
CA ALA A 82 1.81 6.91 12.78
C ALA A 82 2.32 5.64 13.48
N VAL A 83 2.64 5.71 14.78
CA VAL A 83 3.03 4.54 15.59
C VAL A 83 1.87 3.55 15.70
N SER A 84 0.67 4.03 16.01
CA SER A 84 -0.52 3.17 16.10
C SER A 84 -0.88 2.54 14.76
N LEU A 85 -0.80 3.30 13.67
CA LEU A 85 -1.05 2.80 12.31
C LEU A 85 -0.04 1.72 11.90
N ALA A 86 1.24 1.90 12.23
CA ALA A 86 2.27 0.90 11.94
C ALA A 86 1.99 -0.40 12.70
N LYS A 87 1.63 -0.31 13.99
CA LYS A 87 1.23 -1.48 14.77
C LYS A 87 0.02 -2.19 14.14
N TYR A 88 -1.03 -1.44 13.85
CA TYR A 88 -2.27 -1.96 13.25
C TYR A 88 -2.00 -2.68 11.92
N THR A 89 -1.22 -2.04 11.04
CA THR A 89 -0.87 -2.59 9.73
C THR A 89 -0.01 -3.85 9.86
N ALA A 90 1.00 -3.84 10.75
CA ALA A 90 1.87 -5.00 10.97
C ALA A 90 1.10 -6.19 11.59
N ASP A 91 0.17 -5.94 12.50
CA ASP A 91 -0.66 -6.98 13.10
C ASP A 91 -1.57 -7.64 12.05
N LEU A 92 -2.23 -6.84 11.20
CA LEU A 92 -3.03 -7.36 10.08
C LEU A 92 -2.17 -8.13 9.08
N ALA A 93 -1.00 -7.59 8.72
CA ALA A 93 -0.07 -8.27 7.83
C ALA A 93 0.34 -9.64 8.38
N ASN A 94 0.65 -9.73 9.67
CA ASN A 94 1.03 -10.98 10.33
C ASN A 94 -0.13 -11.98 10.40
N ASN A 95 -1.35 -11.51 10.66
CA ASN A 95 -2.53 -12.38 10.71
C ASN A 95 -2.83 -12.97 9.34
N PHE A 96 -2.94 -12.13 8.32
CA PHE A 96 -3.25 -12.59 6.96
C PHE A 96 -2.13 -13.43 6.34
N SER A 97 -0.87 -13.09 6.61
CA SER A 97 0.27 -13.91 6.17
C SER A 97 0.23 -15.31 6.79
N LYS A 98 -0.18 -15.45 8.06
CA LYS A 98 -0.34 -16.78 8.69
C LYS A 98 -1.50 -17.59 8.11
N GLU A 99 -2.60 -16.92 7.76
CA GLU A 99 -3.80 -17.58 7.25
C GLU A 99 -3.66 -17.99 5.77
N ARG A 100 -3.00 -17.16 4.96
CA ARG A 100 -3.05 -17.25 3.49
C ARG A 100 -1.72 -17.12 2.78
N ASP A 101 -0.62 -17.00 3.52
CA ASP A 101 0.72 -16.81 2.95
C ASP A 101 0.81 -15.58 2.02
N SER A 102 -0.03 -14.57 2.24
CA SER A 102 -0.15 -13.35 1.45
C SER A 102 -0.84 -12.26 2.27
N PHE A 103 -0.46 -11.01 2.02
CA PHE A 103 -1.09 -9.81 2.57
C PHE A 103 -1.22 -8.73 1.49
N THR A 104 -2.45 -8.38 1.12
CA THR A 104 -2.75 -7.36 0.12
C THR A 104 -3.07 -6.02 0.76
N VAL A 105 -2.22 -5.01 0.51
CA VAL A 105 -2.41 -3.65 1.03
C VAL A 105 -2.56 -2.64 -0.11
N VAL A 106 -3.58 -1.79 0.01
CA VAL A 106 -3.86 -0.73 -0.96
C VAL A 106 -3.56 0.62 -0.33
N LEU A 107 -2.80 1.45 -1.03
CA LEU A 107 -2.36 2.76 -0.56
C LEU A 107 -3.10 3.89 -1.28
N SER A 108 -3.51 4.89 -0.53
CA SER A 108 -3.75 6.23 -1.06
C SER A 108 -2.48 7.08 -0.97
N GLY A 109 -2.42 8.16 -1.75
CA GLY A 109 -1.31 9.11 -1.72
C GLY A 109 -1.41 10.15 -0.60
N GLY A 110 -0.82 11.32 -0.87
CA GLY A 110 -0.90 12.48 0.02
C GLY A 110 -0.15 12.30 1.34
N SER A 111 -0.65 12.93 2.41
CA SER A 111 0.02 12.94 3.72
C SER A 111 0.01 11.58 4.42
N LEU A 112 -0.90 10.67 4.05
CA LEU A 112 -0.99 9.31 4.61
C LEU A 112 0.34 8.56 4.49
N ILE A 113 1.03 8.72 3.36
CA ILE A 113 2.31 8.06 3.09
C ILE A 113 3.36 8.38 4.17
N LYS A 114 3.32 9.58 4.77
CA LYS A 114 4.24 9.95 5.86
C LYS A 114 4.03 9.09 7.11
N SER A 115 2.82 8.63 7.37
CA SER A 115 2.51 7.78 8.52
C SER A 115 3.13 6.38 8.40
N LEU A 116 3.40 5.91 7.18
CA LEU A 116 4.06 4.61 6.93
C LEU A 116 5.53 4.60 7.35
N ARG A 117 6.15 5.75 7.65
CA ARG A 117 7.55 5.83 8.10
C ARG A 117 7.84 4.93 9.31
N LYS A 118 6.84 4.73 10.18
CA LYS A 118 6.99 3.90 11.38
C LYS A 118 7.09 2.41 11.07
N LEU A 119 6.59 1.95 9.92
CA LEU A 119 6.74 0.55 9.48
C LEU A 119 8.17 0.21 9.06
N VAL A 120 9.00 1.20 8.72
CA VAL A 120 10.41 0.99 8.32
C VAL A 120 11.38 1.13 9.49
N GLU A 121 10.87 1.33 10.70
CA GLU A 121 11.64 1.38 11.94
C GLU A 121 11.51 0.04 12.70
N PRO A 122 12.47 -0.33 13.57
CA PRO A 122 12.30 -1.45 14.49
C PRO A 122 11.08 -1.28 15.42
N PRO A 123 10.35 -2.36 15.75
CA PRO A 123 10.65 -3.75 15.38
C PRO A 123 10.09 -4.15 14.01
N TYR A 124 9.33 -3.29 13.34
CA TYR A 124 8.52 -3.68 12.17
C TYR A 124 9.36 -4.04 10.95
N ILE A 125 10.43 -3.29 10.69
CA ILE A 125 11.32 -3.58 9.56
C ILE A 125 11.89 -5.01 9.61
N ASP A 126 12.13 -5.54 10.81
CA ASP A 126 12.73 -6.86 11.04
C ASP A 126 11.71 -7.98 11.29
N SER A 127 10.50 -7.64 11.76
CA SER A 127 9.48 -8.62 12.20
C SER A 127 8.37 -8.86 11.19
N VAL A 128 8.14 -7.94 10.25
CA VAL A 128 7.17 -8.10 9.17
C VAL A 128 7.81 -8.93 8.05
N ASP A 129 7.09 -9.98 7.59
CA ASP A 129 7.50 -10.73 6.40
C ASP A 129 7.09 -10.01 5.11
N TRP A 130 7.96 -9.12 4.65
CA TRP A 130 7.76 -8.32 3.43
C TRP A 130 7.63 -9.14 2.16
N SER A 131 8.05 -10.42 2.16
CA SER A 131 7.90 -11.30 0.98
C SER A 131 6.43 -11.66 0.70
N LYS A 132 5.56 -11.52 1.70
CA LYS A 132 4.12 -11.80 1.62
C LYS A 132 3.29 -10.58 1.24
N TRP A 133 3.89 -9.39 1.26
CA TRP A 133 3.19 -8.15 0.95
C TRP A 133 2.97 -8.03 -0.54
N HIS A 134 1.76 -7.61 -0.92
CA HIS A 134 1.37 -7.19 -2.25
C HIS A 134 0.78 -5.79 -2.16
N VAL A 135 1.41 -4.81 -2.82
CA VAL A 135 1.09 -3.38 -2.68
C VAL A 135 0.40 -2.87 -3.94
N PHE A 136 -0.69 -2.14 -3.73
CA PHE A 136 -1.54 -1.54 -4.76
C PHE A 136 -1.80 -0.07 -4.45
N TRP A 137 -2.36 0.65 -5.41
CA TRP A 137 -2.88 2.01 -5.22
C TRP A 137 -4.39 2.05 -5.44
N VAL A 138 -5.08 2.78 -4.57
CA VAL A 138 -6.53 3.03 -4.69
C VAL A 138 -6.83 4.05 -5.78
N ASP A 139 -5.91 4.99 -5.99
CA ASP A 139 -5.95 5.99 -7.04
C ASP A 139 -4.54 6.42 -7.42
N GLU A 140 -4.40 6.97 -8.62
CA GLU A 140 -3.12 7.51 -9.08
C GLU A 140 -3.35 8.60 -10.12
N ARG A 141 -2.43 9.58 -10.16
CA ARG A 141 -2.37 10.65 -11.14
C ARG A 141 -1.74 10.06 -12.39
N VAL A 142 -2.31 10.34 -13.55
CA VAL A 142 -1.78 9.84 -14.82
C VAL A 142 -0.60 10.72 -15.23
N VAL A 143 0.53 10.49 -14.56
CA VAL A 143 1.81 11.17 -14.74
C VAL A 143 2.93 10.12 -14.65
N PRO A 144 4.15 10.41 -15.15
CA PRO A 144 5.28 9.50 -14.97
C PRO A 144 5.51 9.09 -13.51
N LYS A 145 5.97 7.87 -13.27
CA LYS A 145 6.24 7.31 -11.92
C LYS A 145 7.30 8.03 -11.11
N ASP A 146 8.13 8.86 -11.74
CA ASP A 146 9.12 9.73 -11.09
C ASP A 146 8.62 11.17 -10.91
N HIS A 147 7.39 11.47 -11.35
CA HIS A 147 6.79 12.77 -11.20
C HIS A 147 6.42 13.06 -9.74
N PRO A 148 6.62 14.30 -9.23
CA PRO A 148 6.31 14.66 -7.85
C PRO A 148 4.84 14.43 -7.42
N ASP A 149 3.90 14.47 -8.37
CA ASP A 149 2.47 14.23 -8.13
C ASP A 149 2.06 12.74 -8.13
N SER A 150 2.98 11.82 -8.47
CA SER A 150 2.68 10.38 -8.46
C SER A 150 2.61 9.85 -7.02
N ASN A 151 1.50 9.18 -6.70
CA ASN A 151 1.33 8.44 -5.46
C ASN A 151 2.33 7.29 -5.34
N TYR A 152 2.71 6.64 -6.46
CA TYR A 152 3.81 5.68 -6.52
C TYR A 152 5.12 6.32 -6.10
N PHE A 153 5.50 7.45 -6.69
CA PHE A 153 6.75 8.15 -6.36
C PHE A 153 6.83 8.49 -4.86
N LEU A 154 5.73 9.00 -4.31
CA LEU A 154 5.63 9.33 -2.88
C LEU A 154 5.83 8.09 -2.01
N ALA A 155 5.12 7.00 -2.30
CA ALA A 155 5.23 5.75 -1.55
C ALA A 155 6.62 5.10 -1.70
N TYR A 156 7.22 5.17 -2.89
CA TYR A 156 8.54 4.62 -3.16
C TYR A 156 9.61 5.27 -2.30
N ASN A 157 9.67 6.61 -2.32
CA ASN A 157 10.68 7.36 -1.56
C ASN A 157 10.48 7.25 -0.03
N ALA A 158 9.23 7.24 0.42
CA ALA A 158 8.94 7.24 1.85
C ALA A 158 9.05 5.84 2.47
N PHE A 159 8.67 4.79 1.74
CA PHE A 159 8.39 3.47 2.28
C PHE A 159 9.00 2.34 1.43
N LEU A 160 8.61 2.16 0.17
CA LEU A 160 8.93 0.94 -0.60
C LEU A 160 10.43 0.75 -0.86
N SER A 161 11.18 1.83 -1.05
CA SER A 161 12.64 1.77 -1.25
C SER A 161 13.43 1.33 0.00
N LYS A 162 12.76 1.23 1.15
CA LYS A 162 13.38 0.95 2.46
C LYS A 162 13.04 -0.43 3.01
N ILE A 163 12.18 -1.18 2.32
CA ILE A 163 11.76 -2.52 2.75
C ILE A 163 12.19 -3.58 1.72
N PRO A 164 12.49 -4.82 2.16
CA PRO A 164 12.89 -5.91 1.27
C PRO A 164 11.68 -6.57 0.57
N ILE A 165 10.79 -5.78 -0.03
CA ILE A 165 9.63 -6.29 -0.78
C ILE A 165 10.07 -6.79 -2.17
N PRO A 166 9.59 -7.95 -2.65
CA PRO A 166 9.81 -8.38 -4.03
C PRO A 166 9.24 -7.35 -5.02
N SER A 167 10.01 -6.94 -6.02
CA SER A 167 9.56 -5.96 -7.00
C SER A 167 8.31 -6.40 -7.78
N GLY A 168 8.16 -7.70 -8.01
CA GLY A 168 6.96 -8.29 -8.63
C GLY A 168 5.68 -8.20 -7.80
N ASN A 169 5.78 -7.79 -6.53
CA ASN A 169 4.64 -7.62 -5.63
C ASN A 169 4.17 -6.16 -5.50
N VAL A 170 4.72 -5.25 -6.29
CA VAL A 170 4.33 -3.83 -6.31
C VAL A 170 3.59 -3.55 -7.62
N TYR A 171 2.27 -3.40 -7.53
CA TYR A 171 1.38 -3.26 -8.68
C TYR A 171 0.99 -1.79 -8.87
N ALA A 172 1.88 -1.04 -9.51
CA ALA A 172 1.63 0.34 -9.91
C ALA A 172 0.94 0.41 -11.28
N ILE A 173 0.34 1.57 -11.58
CA ILE A 173 -0.32 1.81 -12.87
C ILE A 173 0.70 1.82 -14.02
N ASN A 174 0.23 1.59 -15.24
CA ASN A 174 1.02 1.84 -16.44
C ASN A 174 0.96 3.32 -16.82
N ASP A 175 2.00 4.06 -16.44
CA ASP A 175 2.15 5.51 -16.62
C ASP A 175 2.50 5.93 -18.06
N ALA A 176 2.69 4.98 -18.97
CA ALA A 176 2.83 5.24 -20.41
C ALA A 176 1.48 5.30 -21.15
N LEU A 177 0.37 4.97 -20.48
CA LEU A 177 -0.97 4.94 -21.06
C LEU A 177 -1.78 6.18 -20.67
N ALA A 178 -2.71 6.57 -21.53
CA ALA A 178 -3.73 7.55 -21.20
C ALA A 178 -4.69 7.02 -20.13
N ALA A 179 -5.41 7.91 -19.44
CA ALA A 179 -6.20 7.59 -18.25
C ALA A 179 -7.16 6.39 -18.42
N GLU A 180 -7.94 6.33 -19.50
CA GLU A 180 -8.85 5.19 -19.75
C GLU A 180 -8.09 3.88 -19.90
N ALA A 181 -7.04 3.88 -20.74
CA ALA A 181 -6.27 2.69 -21.03
C ALA A 181 -5.47 2.22 -19.80
N ALA A 182 -4.97 3.15 -18.98
CA ALA A 182 -4.33 2.85 -17.70
C ALA A 182 -5.32 2.22 -16.71
N ALA A 183 -6.57 2.71 -16.64
CA ALA A 183 -7.60 2.14 -15.80
C ALA A 183 -7.99 0.71 -16.25
N ASP A 184 -8.18 0.50 -17.56
CA ASP A 184 -8.52 -0.82 -18.11
C ASP A 184 -7.36 -1.83 -17.97
N ASP A 185 -6.10 -1.38 -18.12
CA ASP A 185 -4.89 -2.18 -17.88
C ASP A 185 -4.78 -2.60 -16.41
N TYR A 186 -4.99 -1.64 -15.49
CA TYR A 186 -4.94 -1.91 -14.06
C TYR A 186 -6.07 -2.84 -13.62
N GLU A 187 -7.29 -2.65 -14.12
CA GLU A 187 -8.40 -3.59 -13.89
C GLU A 187 -8.07 -4.99 -14.42
N THR A 188 -7.47 -5.10 -15.60
CA THR A 188 -7.04 -6.38 -16.17
C THR A 188 -6.02 -7.09 -15.28
N CYS A 189 -5.04 -6.34 -14.75
CA CYS A 189 -4.08 -6.84 -13.78
C CYS A 189 -4.79 -7.37 -12.52
N LEU A 190 -5.72 -6.61 -11.94
CA LEU A 190 -6.47 -7.04 -10.74
C LEU A 190 -7.29 -8.31 -11.01
N ARG A 191 -7.94 -8.41 -12.18
CA ARG A 191 -8.70 -9.62 -12.58
C ARG A 191 -7.79 -10.83 -12.69
N HIS A 192 -6.57 -10.66 -13.22
CA HIS A 192 -5.59 -11.73 -13.25
C HIS A 192 -5.17 -12.15 -11.84
N LEU A 193 -4.92 -11.18 -10.95
CA LEU A 193 -4.51 -11.44 -9.58
C LEU A 193 -5.60 -12.16 -8.76
N VAL A 194 -6.87 -11.81 -8.97
CA VAL A 194 -8.01 -12.56 -8.41
C VAL A 194 -8.03 -14.00 -8.91
N LYS A 195 -7.87 -14.22 -10.24
CA LYS A 195 -7.82 -15.59 -10.81
C LYS A 195 -6.65 -16.41 -10.27
N SER A 196 -5.50 -15.76 -10.04
CA SER A 196 -4.31 -16.38 -9.47
C SER A 196 -4.36 -16.55 -7.94
N LYS A 197 -5.44 -16.09 -7.29
CA LYS A 197 -5.67 -16.14 -5.84
C LYS A 197 -4.68 -15.33 -5.00
N ILE A 198 -4.03 -14.33 -5.59
CA ILE A 198 -3.24 -13.33 -4.85
C ILE A 198 -4.17 -12.34 -4.15
N ILE A 199 -5.22 -11.89 -4.86
CA ILE A 199 -6.31 -11.10 -4.30
C ILE A 199 -7.50 -12.04 -4.11
N ASN A 200 -8.15 -11.99 -2.96
CA ASN A 200 -9.36 -12.78 -2.74
C ASN A 200 -10.54 -12.20 -3.53
N GLN A 201 -11.55 -13.00 -3.78
CA GLN A 201 -12.83 -12.51 -4.30
C GLN A 201 -13.82 -12.47 -3.14
N SER A 202 -14.57 -11.38 -3.00
CA SER A 202 -15.66 -11.29 -2.03
C SER A 202 -16.74 -12.31 -2.36
N GLU A 203 -17.18 -13.07 -1.36
CA GLU A 203 -18.31 -13.98 -1.48
C GLU A 203 -19.64 -13.23 -1.66
N ILE A 204 -19.72 -11.98 -1.18
CA ILE A 204 -20.93 -11.15 -1.18
C ILE A 204 -21.06 -10.41 -2.50
N THR A 205 -20.02 -9.67 -2.88
CA THR A 205 -20.06 -8.74 -4.02
C THR A 205 -19.45 -9.31 -5.29
N GLN A 206 -18.72 -10.43 -5.20
CA GLN A 206 -17.94 -11.01 -6.31
C GLN A 206 -16.85 -10.06 -6.86
N LEU A 207 -16.51 -9.01 -6.11
CA LEU A 207 -15.46 -8.04 -6.41
C LEU A 207 -14.11 -8.45 -5.78
N PRO A 208 -12.97 -7.88 -6.21
CA PRO A 208 -11.70 -8.09 -5.53
C PRO A 208 -11.78 -7.64 -4.07
N LYS A 209 -11.41 -8.51 -3.14
CA LYS A 209 -11.39 -8.28 -1.70
C LYS A 209 -9.96 -8.17 -1.24
N PHE A 210 -9.54 -6.94 -0.96
CA PHE A 210 -8.24 -6.63 -0.39
C PHE A 210 -8.25 -6.78 1.12
N ASP A 211 -7.08 -7.01 1.70
CA ASP A 211 -6.94 -7.26 3.13
C ASP A 211 -7.01 -5.96 3.92
N LEU A 212 -6.28 -4.93 3.47
CA LEU A 212 -6.26 -3.61 4.07
C LEU A 212 -6.20 -2.52 3.01
N MET A 213 -7.13 -1.56 3.06
CA MET A 213 -6.98 -0.30 2.35
C MET A 213 -6.66 0.83 3.33
N LEU A 214 -5.55 1.51 3.08
CA LEU A 214 -5.14 2.72 3.78
C LEU A 214 -5.60 3.92 2.96
N LEU A 215 -6.68 4.56 3.39
CA LEU A 215 -7.32 5.66 2.68
C LEU A 215 -7.05 7.01 3.34
N GLY A 216 -6.62 7.98 2.54
CA GLY A 216 -6.63 9.38 2.92
C GLY A 216 -7.98 10.04 2.62
N MET A 217 -8.17 11.26 3.11
CA MET A 217 -9.34 12.08 2.80
C MET A 217 -8.94 13.51 2.41
N GLY A 218 -9.57 14.05 1.37
CA GLY A 218 -9.47 15.46 1.04
C GLY A 218 -10.11 16.39 2.07
N PRO A 219 -9.76 17.70 2.06
CA PRO A 219 -10.46 18.69 2.90
C PRO A 219 -11.95 18.87 2.55
N ASP A 220 -12.33 18.43 1.35
CA ASP A 220 -13.66 18.35 0.76
C ASP A 220 -14.33 16.98 0.94
N GLY A 221 -13.72 16.04 1.69
CA GLY A 221 -14.31 14.73 1.93
C GLY A 221 -14.21 13.71 0.79
N HIS A 222 -13.46 14.02 -0.28
CA HIS A 222 -13.16 13.02 -1.32
C HIS A 222 -12.26 11.92 -0.76
N VAL A 223 -12.44 10.70 -1.28
CA VAL A 223 -11.55 9.55 -1.09
C VAL A 223 -11.09 9.06 -2.46
N ALA A 224 -9.89 8.49 -2.55
CA ALA A 224 -9.29 8.11 -3.83
C ALA A 224 -9.36 9.30 -4.81
N SER A 225 -9.88 9.11 -6.03
CA SER A 225 -10.24 10.21 -6.92
C SER A 225 -11.75 10.33 -7.15
N LEU A 226 -12.54 10.06 -6.11
CA LEU A 226 -14.00 10.16 -6.08
C LEU A 226 -14.41 11.44 -5.33
N PHE A 227 -14.77 12.48 -6.08
CA PHE A 227 -15.02 13.83 -5.57
C PHE A 227 -16.50 14.08 -5.27
N PRO A 228 -16.83 14.97 -4.30
CA PRO A 228 -18.20 15.43 -4.09
C PRO A 228 -18.82 15.98 -5.37
N SER A 229 -20.10 15.67 -5.58
CA SER A 229 -20.89 16.12 -6.74
C SER A 229 -20.38 15.66 -8.12
N HIS A 230 -19.29 14.91 -8.19
CA HIS A 230 -18.79 14.35 -9.44
C HIS A 230 -19.48 13.01 -9.71
N PRO A 231 -20.03 12.76 -10.92
CA PRO A 231 -20.86 11.58 -11.22
C PRO A 231 -20.13 10.25 -11.01
N LEU A 232 -18.80 10.25 -11.11
CA LEU A 232 -17.95 9.08 -10.91
C LEU A 232 -18.08 8.43 -9.52
N VAL A 233 -18.57 9.17 -8.51
CA VAL A 233 -18.89 8.59 -7.19
C VAL A 233 -19.98 7.51 -7.29
N HIS A 234 -20.81 7.54 -8.34
CA HIS A 234 -21.87 6.57 -8.59
C HIS A 234 -21.47 5.45 -9.57
N GLU A 235 -20.22 5.42 -10.05
CA GLU A 235 -19.73 4.33 -10.89
C GLU A 235 -19.75 3.01 -10.12
N ASN A 236 -20.50 2.03 -10.62
CA ASN A 236 -20.76 0.76 -9.95
C ASN A 236 -20.60 -0.47 -10.84
N THR A 237 -20.11 -0.30 -12.08
CA THR A 237 -19.92 -1.36 -13.06
C THR A 237 -18.46 -1.74 -13.19
N LYS A 238 -17.56 -0.76 -13.33
CA LYS A 238 -16.11 -1.00 -13.42
C LYS A 238 -15.49 -1.28 -12.04
N TRP A 239 -14.36 -1.99 -12.02
CA TRP A 239 -13.53 -2.12 -10.82
C TRP A 239 -12.61 -0.91 -10.67
N VAL A 240 -12.02 -0.48 -11.79
CA VAL A 240 -11.16 0.70 -11.89
C VAL A 240 -11.76 1.63 -12.93
N THR A 241 -11.82 2.91 -12.60
CA THR A 241 -12.34 3.95 -13.46
C THR A 241 -11.32 5.07 -13.64
N CYS A 242 -11.57 5.99 -14.55
CA CYS A 242 -10.74 7.16 -14.80
C CYS A 242 -11.56 8.44 -14.68
N ILE A 243 -10.89 9.51 -14.25
CA ILE A 243 -11.39 10.88 -14.23
C ILE A 243 -10.45 11.73 -15.07
N LYS A 244 -10.99 12.59 -15.93
CA LYS A 244 -10.20 13.48 -16.81
C LYS A 244 -10.26 14.94 -16.38
N ASP A 245 -11.29 15.27 -15.64
CA ASP A 245 -11.71 16.59 -15.23
C ASP A 245 -11.73 16.71 -13.70
N SER A 246 -10.75 16.08 -13.02
CA SER A 246 -10.64 16.22 -11.56
C SER A 246 -10.59 17.70 -11.19
N PRO A 247 -11.37 18.13 -10.17
CA PRO A 247 -11.35 19.53 -9.71
C PRO A 247 -10.02 19.91 -9.05
N LYS A 248 -9.06 18.99 -8.97
CA LYS A 248 -7.72 19.20 -8.40
C LYS A 248 -6.65 18.74 -9.38
N PRO A 249 -5.59 19.53 -9.61
CA PRO A 249 -4.50 19.11 -10.47
C PRO A 249 -3.72 17.92 -9.87
N PRO A 250 -3.08 17.10 -10.70
CA PRO A 250 -3.37 16.88 -12.12
C PRO A 250 -4.81 16.37 -12.35
N SER A 251 -5.43 16.79 -13.46
CA SER A 251 -6.86 16.53 -13.71
C SER A 251 -7.13 15.07 -14.08
N GLU A 252 -6.21 14.43 -14.81
CA GLU A 252 -6.31 13.04 -15.22
C GLU A 252 -5.82 12.09 -14.11
N ARG A 253 -6.70 11.17 -13.70
CA ARG A 253 -6.43 10.19 -12.65
C ARG A 253 -7.13 8.88 -12.96
N ILE A 254 -6.63 7.81 -12.37
CA ILE A 254 -7.38 6.54 -12.25
C ILE A 254 -7.76 6.32 -10.79
N SER A 255 -8.83 5.57 -10.55
CA SER A 255 -9.39 5.33 -9.21
C SER A 255 -10.07 3.98 -9.15
N PHE A 256 -10.00 3.32 -8.00
CA PHE A 256 -10.98 2.32 -7.61
C PHE A 256 -12.35 2.98 -7.48
N THR A 257 -13.38 2.20 -7.81
CA THR A 257 -14.78 2.57 -7.61
C THR A 257 -15.20 2.28 -6.17
N LEU A 258 -16.28 2.92 -5.69
CA LEU A 258 -16.77 2.66 -4.32
C LEU A 258 -17.07 1.18 -4.06
N PRO A 259 -17.66 0.41 -4.99
CA PRO A 259 -17.88 -1.02 -4.75
C PRO A 259 -16.59 -1.81 -4.49
N VAL A 260 -15.48 -1.50 -5.19
CA VAL A 260 -14.18 -2.14 -4.96
C VAL A 260 -13.54 -1.68 -3.65
N ILE A 261 -13.69 -0.40 -3.31
CA ILE A 261 -13.23 0.10 -2.01
C ILE A 261 -13.96 -0.65 -0.88
N ASN A 262 -15.28 -0.74 -0.98
CA ASN A 262 -16.15 -1.31 0.04
C ASN A 262 -16.09 -2.85 0.12
N SER A 263 -15.56 -3.55 -0.88
CA SER A 263 -15.31 -5.00 -0.79
C SER A 263 -14.08 -5.35 0.06
N SER A 264 -13.29 -4.38 0.51
CA SER A 264 -12.14 -4.61 1.39
C SER A 264 -12.52 -5.25 2.73
N ALA A 265 -11.67 -6.12 3.26
CA ALA A 265 -11.82 -6.69 4.60
C ALA A 265 -11.60 -5.64 5.70
N TYR A 266 -10.59 -4.80 5.55
CA TYR A 266 -10.30 -3.71 6.47
C TYR A 266 -10.09 -2.40 5.70
N ILE A 267 -10.62 -1.30 6.24
CA ILE A 267 -10.30 0.06 5.77
C ILE A 267 -9.85 0.88 6.97
N ALA A 268 -8.66 1.47 6.86
CA ALA A 268 -8.17 2.48 7.77
C ALA A 268 -8.21 3.86 7.08
N LEU A 269 -9.07 4.75 7.57
CA LEU A 269 -9.10 6.15 7.17
C LEU A 269 -8.06 6.93 7.98
N VAL A 270 -6.95 7.29 7.35
CA VAL A 270 -5.81 7.96 8.00
C VAL A 270 -5.83 9.44 7.67
N ILE A 271 -6.28 10.26 8.62
CA ILE A 271 -6.61 11.67 8.38
C ILE A 271 -5.91 12.52 9.42
N ALA A 272 -4.90 13.28 8.99
CA ALA A 272 -4.14 14.18 9.84
C ALA A 272 -4.20 15.63 9.34
N GLY A 273 -4.20 16.57 10.27
CA GLY A 273 -4.09 18.01 10.06
C GLY A 273 -5.43 18.76 10.07
N ALA A 274 -5.40 19.98 10.62
CA ALA A 274 -6.57 20.85 10.80
C ALA A 274 -7.35 21.18 9.52
N SER A 275 -6.69 21.12 8.35
CA SER A 275 -7.35 21.31 7.05
C SER A 275 -8.48 20.29 6.79
N LYS A 276 -8.51 19.17 7.51
CA LYS A 276 -9.49 18.09 7.35
C LYS A 276 -10.68 18.19 8.31
N ALA A 277 -10.60 19.05 9.33
CA ALA A 277 -11.55 19.07 10.43
C ALA A 277 -13.00 19.30 10.02
N ASN A 278 -13.23 20.12 8.98
CA ASN A 278 -14.59 20.33 8.44
C ASN A 278 -15.18 19.05 7.84
N ALA A 279 -14.42 18.35 6.99
CA ALA A 279 -14.88 17.12 6.37
C ALA A 279 -15.01 15.99 7.40
N VAL A 280 -14.13 15.94 8.42
CA VAL A 280 -14.26 15.00 9.55
C VAL A 280 -15.54 15.28 10.34
N HIS A 281 -15.82 16.53 10.70
CA HIS A 281 -17.09 16.90 11.35
C HIS A 281 -18.27 16.54 10.47
N ALA A 282 -18.24 16.86 9.17
CA ALA A 282 -19.36 16.54 8.27
C ALA A 282 -19.61 15.02 8.19
N ALA A 283 -18.55 14.21 8.22
CA ALA A 283 -18.65 12.76 8.14
C ALA A 283 -19.11 12.11 9.46
N LEU A 284 -18.53 12.53 10.59
CA LEU A 284 -18.69 11.86 11.89
C LEU A 284 -19.63 12.60 12.85
N GLY A 285 -19.86 13.89 12.65
CA GLY A 285 -20.68 14.74 13.53
C GLY A 285 -22.17 14.34 13.62
N PRO A 286 -22.92 14.98 14.54
CA PRO A 286 -24.31 14.64 14.81
C PRO A 286 -25.26 15.05 13.68
N ASP A 287 -24.91 16.09 12.93
CA ASP A 287 -25.73 16.67 11.86
C ASP A 287 -25.10 16.37 10.48
N PRO A 288 -25.42 15.23 9.84
CA PRO A 288 -24.95 14.96 8.50
C PRO A 288 -25.51 16.01 7.53
N SER A 289 -24.65 16.56 6.67
CA SER A 289 -25.07 17.43 5.57
C SER A 289 -26.06 16.72 4.64
N SER A 290 -26.92 17.49 3.95
CA SER A 290 -27.88 16.92 2.99
C SER A 290 -27.20 16.19 1.83
N ASP A 291 -26.00 16.63 1.43
CA ASP A 291 -25.17 15.96 0.44
C ASP A 291 -24.14 15.09 1.15
N SER A 292 -24.21 13.78 0.91
CA SER A 292 -23.27 12.80 1.46
C SER A 292 -21.89 12.95 0.81
N LEU A 293 -20.87 13.12 1.64
CA LEU A 293 -19.48 13.16 1.18
C LEU A 293 -19.03 11.77 0.74
N PRO A 294 -18.13 11.65 -0.26
CA PRO A 294 -17.60 10.35 -0.69
C PRO A 294 -17.04 9.50 0.46
N VAL A 295 -16.38 10.11 1.46
CA VAL A 295 -15.90 9.40 2.66
C VAL A 295 -17.02 8.76 3.48
N GLN A 296 -18.23 9.33 3.50
CA GLN A 296 -19.39 8.76 4.20
C GLN A 296 -19.99 7.55 3.46
N MET A 297 -19.60 7.33 2.20
CA MET A 297 -20.00 6.17 1.41
C MET A 297 -19.02 4.99 1.56
N VAL A 298 -17.92 5.19 2.29
CA VAL A 298 -16.95 4.14 2.60
C VAL A 298 -17.52 3.24 3.69
N SER A 299 -17.74 1.97 3.35
CA SER A 299 -18.32 0.95 4.21
C SER A 299 -17.74 -0.42 3.84
N PRO A 300 -16.59 -0.82 4.44
CA PRO A 300 -15.96 -2.11 4.16
C PRO A 300 -16.84 -3.29 4.57
N GLU A 301 -16.58 -4.46 3.99
CA GLU A 301 -17.23 -5.71 4.38
C GLU A 301 -16.83 -6.18 5.79
N GLY A 302 -15.65 -5.79 6.27
CA GLY A 302 -15.22 -6.05 7.64
C GLY A 302 -15.17 -4.77 8.46
N GLU A 303 -13.97 -4.35 8.85
CA GLU A 303 -13.79 -3.27 9.82
C GLU A 303 -13.43 -1.94 9.16
N LEU A 304 -14.11 -0.87 9.61
CA LEU A 304 -13.75 0.52 9.32
C LEU A 304 -13.14 1.16 10.57
N THR A 305 -11.92 1.68 10.47
CA THR A 305 -11.26 2.41 11.55
C THR A 305 -10.76 3.78 11.07
N TRP A 306 -11.10 4.83 11.81
CA TRP A 306 -10.61 6.19 11.62
C TRP A 306 -9.42 6.47 12.53
N PHE A 307 -8.30 6.86 11.93
CA PHE A 307 -7.10 7.33 12.61
C PHE A 307 -7.00 8.83 12.41
N LEU A 308 -7.29 9.60 13.47
CA LEU A 308 -7.35 11.06 13.45
C LEU A 308 -6.26 11.64 14.35
N ASP A 309 -5.59 12.70 13.91
CA ASP A 309 -4.85 13.56 14.86
C ASP A 309 -5.78 14.62 15.45
N MET A 310 -5.33 15.31 16.51
CA MET A 310 -6.08 16.40 17.13
C MET A 310 -6.45 17.52 16.15
N GLY A 311 -5.63 17.75 15.13
CA GLY A 311 -5.94 18.71 14.07
C GLY A 311 -7.19 18.31 13.30
N ALA A 312 -7.22 17.08 12.77
CA ALA A 312 -8.34 16.55 12.02
C ALA A 312 -9.60 16.37 12.89
N ALA A 313 -9.43 16.05 14.18
CA ALA A 313 -10.52 15.88 15.12
C ALA A 313 -10.99 17.18 15.79
N SER A 314 -10.41 18.34 15.47
CA SER A 314 -10.61 19.61 16.22
C SER A 314 -12.04 20.16 16.22
N LYS A 315 -12.96 19.51 15.52
CA LYS A 315 -14.37 19.89 15.37
C LYS A 315 -15.34 18.75 15.75
N LEU A 316 -14.82 17.64 16.30
CA LEU A 316 -15.64 16.56 16.84
C LEU A 316 -16.17 16.89 18.24
#